data_AF-A0A7C5T519-F1
#
_entry.id   AF-A0A7C5T519-F1
#
_cell.length_a   1.000
_cell.length_b   1.000
_cell.length_c   1.000
_cell.angle_alpha   90.00
_cell.angle_beta   90.00
_cell.angle_gamma   90.00
#
_symmetry.space_group_name_H-M   'P 1'
#
loop_
_entity.id
_entity.type
_entity.pdbx_description
1 polymer ?
#
loop_
_entity_poly.entity_id
_entity_poly.type
_entity_poly.pdbx_seq_one_letter_code
_entity_poly.pdbx_strand_id
1 'polypeptide(L)'
;MYVERAKPFVYQGRWSGVSLVELVLVYVALPLLSISSILYLLVVYRGPTVSDRVLSADVFFYTSSLFFGIVGLLIGSPIMVACTVVLVLWAYALDIYVAKYLERGELGD
;
A
#
# COMPACT_ATOMS: atom_id res chain seq x y z
N MET A 1 -37.35 20.33 13.45
CA MET A 1 -36.05 20.49 12.80
C MET A 1 -35.15 19.40 13.35
N TYR A 2 -35.00 18.29 12.61
CA TYR A 2 -34.33 17.09 13.09
C TYR A 2 -32.83 17.33 13.20
N VAL A 3 -32.32 17.33 14.43
CA VAL A 3 -30.88 17.29 14.70
C VAL A 3 -30.44 15.86 14.39
N GLU A 4 -29.80 15.68 13.23
CA GLU A 4 -29.05 14.47 12.89
C GLU A 4 -27.99 14.26 13.97
N ARG A 5 -28.32 13.42 14.95
CA ARG A 5 -27.39 12.93 15.95
C ARG A 5 -26.38 12.06 15.20
N ALA A 6 -25.23 12.64 14.85
CA ALA A 6 -24.06 11.91 14.40
C ALA A 6 -23.84 10.74 15.37
N LYS A 7 -24.10 9.53 14.87
CA LYS A 7 -23.93 8.31 15.64
C LYS A 7 -22.43 8.22 15.94
N PRO A 8 -22.00 8.20 17.20
CA PRO A 8 -20.58 8.01 17.47
C PRO A 8 -20.23 6.62 16.95
N PHE A 9 -19.25 6.55 16.06
CA PHE A 9 -18.66 5.33 15.54
C PHE A 9 -17.86 4.66 16.66
N VAL A 10 -18.56 4.22 17.69
CA VAL A 10 -18.03 3.49 18.82
C VAL A 10 -18.01 2.03 18.38
N TYR A 11 -16.82 1.51 18.07
CA TYR A 11 -16.54 0.07 17.98
C TYR A 11 -16.68 -0.56 19.37
N GLN A 12 -17.89 -0.60 19.90
CA GLN A 12 -18.25 -1.27 21.14
C GLN A 12 -18.55 -2.75 20.81
N GLY A 13 -17.50 -3.57 20.70
CA GLY A 13 -17.71 -5.01 20.43
C GLY A 13 -16.47 -5.83 20.08
N ARG A 14 -15.25 -5.47 20.52
CA ARG A 14 -14.05 -6.31 20.35
C ARG A 14 -13.90 -7.24 21.57
N TRP A 15 -14.78 -8.23 21.71
CA TRP A 15 -14.68 -9.27 22.75
C TRP A 15 -14.30 -10.63 22.15
N SER A 16 -13.19 -11.18 22.66
CA SER A 16 -12.88 -12.60 22.85
C SER A 16 -12.69 -13.52 21.65
N GLY A 17 -11.85 -13.12 20.69
CA GLY A 17 -11.23 -14.06 19.75
C GLY A 17 -10.48 -13.30 18.68
N VAL A 18 -9.16 -13.13 18.83
CA VAL A 18 -8.35 -12.68 17.69
C VAL A 18 -8.57 -13.72 16.60
N SER A 19 -9.20 -13.32 15.52
CA SER A 19 -9.49 -14.25 14.44
C SER A 19 -8.16 -14.77 13.89
N LEU A 20 -8.09 -16.04 13.48
CA LEU A 20 -6.87 -16.60 12.87
C LEU A 20 -6.34 -15.71 11.74
N VAL A 21 -7.26 -15.02 11.04
CA VAL A 21 -6.93 -14.06 9.99
C VAL A 21 -6.21 -12.81 10.52
N GLU A 22 -6.64 -12.22 11.63
CA GLU A 22 -5.96 -11.06 12.25
C GLU A 22 -4.56 -11.46 12.76
N LEU A 23 -4.43 -12.65 13.35
CA LEU A 23 -3.13 -13.17 13.79
C LEU A 23 -2.17 -13.38 12.61
N VAL A 24 -2.65 -14.00 11.53
CA VAL A 24 -1.84 -14.22 10.31
C VAL A 24 -1.43 -12.89 9.69
N LEU A 25 -2.33 -11.91 9.62
CA LEU A 25 -2.01 -10.57 9.08
C LEU A 25 -0.91 -9.89 9.90
N VAL A 26 -1.00 -9.91 11.23
CA VAL A 26 -0.03 -9.21 12.09
C VAL A 26 1.31 -9.95 12.19
N TYR A 27 1.29 -11.26 12.43
CA TYR A 27 2.51 -12.02 12.72
C TYR A 27 3.23 -12.54 11.49
N VAL A 28 2.54 -12.66 10.34
CA VAL A 28 3.12 -13.20 9.11
C VAL A 28 3.20 -12.12 8.03
N ALA A 29 2.08 -11.47 7.71
CA ALA A 29 2.03 -10.55 6.58
C ALA A 29 2.84 -9.26 6.83
N LEU A 30 2.67 -8.58 7.97
CA LEU A 30 3.43 -7.35 8.27
C LEU A 30 4.96 -7.53 8.24
N PRO A 31 5.56 -8.53 8.91
CA PRO A 31 7.01 -8.72 8.83
C PRO A 31 7.48 -9.12 7.44
N LEU A 32 6.73 -9.96 6.70
CA LEU A 32 7.06 -10.30 5.32
C LEU A 32 7.01 -9.08 4.39
N LEU A 33 5.99 -8.23 4.52
CA LEU A 33 5.90 -6.98 3.75
C LEU A 33 7.05 -6.03 4.09
N SER A 34 7.47 -5.99 5.35
CA SER A 34 8.60 -5.17 5.80
C SER A 34 9.92 -5.67 5.20
N ILE A 35 10.16 -6.99 5.24
CA ILE A 35 11.33 -7.63 4.62
C ILE A 35 11.30 -7.40 3.10
N SER A 36 10.17 -7.65 2.45
CA SER A 36 9.96 -7.42 1.02
C SER A 36 10.32 -5.98 0.63
N SER A 37 9.80 -4.99 1.38
CA SER A 37 10.05 -3.57 1.14
C SER A 37 11.55 -3.24 1.21
N ILE A 38 12.28 -3.83 2.15
CA ILE A 38 13.73 -3.65 2.29
C ILE A 38 14.48 -4.30 1.11
N LEU A 39 14.09 -5.51 0.71
CA LEU A 39 14.71 -6.20 -0.43
C LEU A 39 14.54 -5.41 -1.73
N TYR A 40 13.34 -4.90 -2.02
CA TYR A 40 13.10 -4.11 -3.22
C TYR A 40 13.85 -2.76 -3.19
N LEU A 41 14.00 -2.14 -2.02
CA LEU A 41 14.87 -0.96 -1.86
C LEU A 41 16.32 -1.24 -2.26
N LEU A 42 16.84 -2.44 -1.95
CA LEU A 42 18.19 -2.84 -2.36
C LEU A 42 18.29 -3.03 -3.88
N VAL A 43 17.26 -3.56 -4.53
CA VAL A 43 17.21 -3.73 -5.99
C VAL A 43 17.08 -2.37 -6.68
N VAL A 44 16.29 -1.44 -6.16
CA VAL A 44 16.22 -0.06 -6.69
C VAL A 44 17.62 0.58 -6.72
N TYR A 45 18.43 0.37 -5.68
CA TYR A 45 19.76 0.97 -5.60
C TYR A 45 20.82 0.25 -6.47
N ARG A 46 20.76 -1.09 -6.56
CA ARG A 46 21.77 -1.91 -7.25
C ARG A 46 21.35 -2.52 -8.58
N GLY A 47 20.12 -2.27 -9.04
CA GLY A 47 19.56 -2.90 -10.23
C GLY A 47 20.42 -2.65 -11.48
N PRO A 48 20.68 -3.66 -12.32
CA PRO A 48 21.55 -3.52 -13.49
C PRO A 48 20.89 -2.75 -14.64
N THR A 49 19.57 -2.85 -14.79
CA THR A 49 18.81 -2.16 -15.85
C THR A 49 17.91 -1.08 -15.27
N VAL A 50 17.64 -0.03 -16.05
CA VAL A 50 16.74 1.05 -15.63
C VAL A 50 15.33 0.51 -15.38
N SER A 51 14.85 -0.39 -16.25
CA SER A 51 13.53 -1.02 -16.11
C SER A 51 13.40 -1.81 -14.80
N ASP A 52 14.43 -2.54 -14.40
CA ASP A 52 14.42 -3.34 -13.15
C ASP A 52 14.37 -2.45 -11.89
N ARG A 53 15.03 -1.29 -11.93
CA ARG A 53 14.96 -0.29 -10.85
C ARG A 53 13.58 0.34 -10.75
N VAL A 54 12.96 0.71 -11.87
CA VAL A 54 11.61 1.29 -11.84
C VAL A 54 10.59 0.25 -11.38
N LEU A 55 10.65 -0.97 -11.91
CA LEU A 55 9.76 -2.05 -11.50
C LEU A 55 9.86 -2.30 -9.98
N SER A 56 11.08 -2.32 -9.44
CA SER A 56 11.29 -2.49 -8.00
C SER A 56 10.75 -1.32 -7.18
N ALA A 57 10.80 -0.09 -7.71
CA ALA A 57 10.23 1.08 -7.07
C ALA A 57 8.70 1.03 -7.05
N ASP A 58 8.06 0.59 -8.14
CA ASP A 58 6.60 0.38 -8.18
C ASP A 58 6.15 -0.67 -7.16
N VAL A 59 6.82 -1.82 -7.13
CA VAL A 59 6.54 -2.89 -6.16
C VAL A 59 6.71 -2.39 -4.72
N PHE A 60 7.69 -1.51 -4.45
CA PHE A 60 7.85 -0.90 -3.13
C PHE A 60 6.65 -0.01 -2.73
N PHE A 61 6.13 0.81 -3.64
CA PHE A 61 4.93 1.62 -3.38
C PHE A 61 3.70 0.76 -3.18
N TYR A 62 3.54 -0.31 -3.97
CA TYR A 62 2.44 -1.25 -3.83
C TYR A 62 2.48 -2.00 -2.49
N THR A 63 3.68 -2.44 -2.07
CA THR A 63 3.91 -3.09 -0.78
C THR A 63 3.61 -2.15 0.38
N SER A 64 3.99 -0.87 0.26
CA SER A 64 3.68 0.17 1.25
C SER A 64 2.18 0.43 1.35
N SER A 65 1.46 0.44 0.22
CA SER A 65 0.01 0.58 0.19
C SER A 65 -0.71 -0.58 0.89
N LEU A 66 -0.25 -1.81 0.66
CA LEU A 66 -0.72 -3.00 1.39
C LEU A 66 -0.47 -2.89 2.90
N PHE A 67 0.70 -2.39 3.31
CA PHE A 67 1.01 -2.15 4.71
C PHE A 67 0.02 -1.15 5.36
N PHE A 68 -0.21 0.00 4.72
CA PHE A 68 -1.21 0.97 5.20
C PHE A 68 -2.63 0.41 5.22
N GLY A 69 -2.98 -0.47 4.28
CA GLY A 69 -4.30 -1.10 4.21
C GLY A 69 -4.53 -2.06 5.37
N ILE A 70 -3.57 -2.94 5.64
CA ILE A 70 -3.63 -3.87 6.75
C ILE A 70 -3.68 -3.10 8.08
N VAL A 71 -2.82 -2.10 8.27
CA VAL A 71 -2.82 -1.28 9.49
C VAL A 71 -4.13 -0.50 9.63
N GLY A 72 -4.66 0.07 8.54
CA GLY A 72 -5.94 0.78 8.52
C GLY A 72 -7.11 -0.12 8.90
N LEU A 73 -7.13 -1.37 8.42
CA LEU A 73 -8.12 -2.38 8.80
C LEU A 73 -8.00 -2.77 10.28
N LEU A 74 -6.78 -2.92 10.81
CA LEU A 74 -6.55 -3.27 12.23
C LEU A 74 -7.01 -2.17 13.18
N ILE A 75 -6.70 -0.91 12.85
CA ILE A 75 -7.09 0.28 13.62
C ILE A 75 -8.58 0.60 13.45
N GLY A 76 -9.21 0.13 12.36
CA GLY A 76 -10.59 0.46 12.02
C GLY A 76 -10.75 1.89 11.50
N SER A 77 -9.69 2.47 10.95
CA SER A 77 -9.69 3.83 10.42
C SER A 77 -9.92 3.81 8.90
N PRO A 78 -11.10 4.27 8.41
CA PRO A 78 -11.39 4.27 6.98
C PRO A 78 -10.48 5.24 6.20
N ILE A 79 -9.94 6.27 6.85
CA ILE A 79 -9.04 7.25 6.23
C ILE A 79 -7.72 6.59 5.80
N MET A 80 -7.17 5.69 6.63
CA MET A 80 -5.94 4.97 6.27
C MET A 80 -6.15 4.04 5.08
N VAL A 81 -7.32 3.42 4.99
CA VAL A 81 -7.69 2.59 3.83
C VAL A 81 -7.88 3.46 2.58
N ALA A 82 -8.44 4.67 2.71
CA ALA A 82 -8.53 5.58 1.57
C ALA A 82 -7.15 6.00 1.04
N CYS A 83 -6.16 6.19 1.92
CA CYS A 83 -4.78 6.50 1.53
C CYS A 83 -4.14 5.40 0.66
N THR A 84 -4.50 4.13 0.84
CA THR A 84 -3.95 3.03 0.03
C THR A 84 -4.36 3.14 -1.41
N VAL A 85 -5.62 3.49 -1.66
CA VAL A 85 -6.17 3.66 -3.01
C VAL A 85 -5.41 4.76 -3.74
N VAL A 86 -5.16 5.88 -3.06
CA VAL A 86 -4.39 7.00 -3.62
C VAL A 86 -2.96 6.58 -3.95
N LEU A 87 -2.29 5.85 -3.05
CA LEU A 87 -0.92 5.35 -3.28
C LEU A 87 -0.85 4.36 -4.45
N VAL A 88 -1.82 3.45 -4.57
CA VAL A 88 -1.89 2.49 -5.69
C VAL A 88 -2.11 3.21 -7.02
N LEU A 89 -3.00 4.19 -7.07
CA LEU A 89 -3.26 4.97 -8.29
C LEU A 89 -2.04 5.78 -8.71
N TRP A 90 -1.29 6.32 -7.75
CA TRP A 90 -0.05 7.04 -8.02
C TRP A 90 1.04 6.13 -8.59
N ALA A 91 1.22 4.95 -7.99
CA ALA A 91 2.17 3.94 -8.45
C ALA A 91 1.85 3.49 -9.89
N TYR A 92 0.57 3.21 -10.15
CA TYR A 92 0.07 2.87 -11.49
C TYR A 92 0.36 3.96 -12.54
N ALA A 93 0.16 5.23 -12.18
CA ALA A 93 0.46 6.34 -13.08
C ALA A 93 1.96 6.42 -13.43
N LEU A 94 2.84 6.14 -12.46
CA LEU A 94 4.29 6.11 -12.66
C LEU A 94 4.70 4.96 -13.58
N ASP A 95 4.08 3.79 -13.47
CA ASP A 95 4.37 2.64 -14.34
C ASP A 95 4.00 2.92 -15.81
N ILE A 96 2.82 3.52 -16.07
CA ILE A 96 2.44 3.96 -17.43
C ILE A 96 3.42 4.99 -17.98
N TYR A 97 3.84 5.93 -17.14
CA TYR A 97 4.78 6.99 -17.53
C TYR A 97 6.12 6.39 -17.96
N VAL A 98 6.65 5.44 -17.18
CA VAL A 98 7.91 4.77 -17.51
C VAL A 98 7.75 3.88 -18.73
N ALA A 99 6.65 3.16 -18.88
CA ALA A 99 6.39 2.35 -20.07
C ALA A 99 6.44 3.20 -21.35
N LYS A 100 5.79 4.37 -21.32
CA LYS A 100 5.85 5.34 -22.44
C LYS A 100 7.26 5.86 -22.69
N TYR A 101 8.01 6.17 -21.63
CA TYR A 101 9.40 6.63 -21.74
C TYR A 101 10.30 5.58 -22.38
N LEU A 102 10.15 4.30 -21.99
CA LEU A 102 10.94 3.21 -22.54
C LEU A 102 10.59 2.89 -24.00
N GLU A 103 9.32 3.07 -24.40
CA GLU A 103 8.86 2.78 -25.76
C GLU A 103 9.21 3.89 -26.76
N ARG A 104 9.11 5.16 -26.37
CA ARG A 104 9.29 6.30 -27.29
C ARG A 104 10.58 7.09 -27.09
N GLY A 105 11.29 6.92 -25.96
CA GLY A 105 12.51 7.67 -25.65
C GLY A 105 12.29 9.18 -25.38
N GLU A 106 11.12 9.72 -25.71
CA GLU A 106 10.79 11.15 -25.62
C GLU A 106 9.52 11.34 -24.77
N LEU A 107 9.60 12.23 -23.78
CA LEU A 107 8.52 12.56 -22.86
C LEU A 107 7.94 13.93 -23.22
N GLY A 108 6.90 13.91 -24.05
CA GLY A 108 6.16 15.09 -24.49
C GLY A 108 6.68 15.60 -25.82
N ASP A 109 5.99 15.20 -26.89
CA ASP A 109 6.36 15.40 -28.31
C ASP A 109 7.81 15.08 -28.68
#